data_AF-A0A356VXZ7-F1
#
_entry.id   AF-A0A356VXZ7-F1
#
_cell.length_a   1.000
_cell.length_b   1.000
_cell.length_c   1.000
_cell.angle_alpha   90.00
_cell.angle_beta   90.00
_cell.angle_gamma   90.00
#
_symmetry.space_group_name_H-M   'P 1'
#
loop_
_entity.id
_entity.type
_entity.pdbx_description
1 polymer ?
#
loop_
_entity_poly.entity_id
_entity_poly.type
_entity_poly.pdbx_seq_one_letter_code
_entity_poly.pdbx_strand_id
1 'polypeptide(L)' 'MKILVINAGSSSLKYQLIDMDTEKMMAKGICDRIGTEESFIKYQKAGESAKKTPRAIPNHVQAFRLVT' A
#
# COMPACT_ATOMS: atom_id res chain seq x y z
N MET A 1 2.40 -0.92 -20.06
CA MET A 1 1.98 -2.03 -19.16
C MET A 1 2.04 -1.53 -17.71
N LYS A 2 1.00 -1.80 -16.88
CA LYS A 2 0.98 -1.38 -15.47
C LYS A 2 1.26 -2.59 -14.57
N ILE A 3 2.27 -2.48 -13.69
CA ILE A 3 2.67 -3.55 -12.78
C ILE A 3 2.46 -3.10 -11.34
N LEU A 4 1.72 -3.91 -10.58
CA LEU A 4 1.57 -3.77 -9.14
C LEU A 4 2.62 -4.63 -8.44
N VAL A 5 3.60 -3.98 -7.81
CA VAL A 5 4.63 -4.64 -7.02
C VAL A 5 4.18 -4.69 -5.57
N ILE A 6 4.26 -5.88 -4.96
CA ILE A 6 3.87 -6.13 -3.57
C ILE A 6 5.06 -6.67 -2.79
N ASN A 7 5.27 -6.13 -1.58
CA ASN A 7 6.17 -6.69 -0.59
C ASN A 7 5.37 -6.90 0.71
N ALA A 8 5.14 -8.16 1.06
CA ALA A 8 4.43 -8.56 2.26
C ALA A 8 5.44 -8.99 3.34
N GLY A 9 5.53 -8.20 4.42
CA GLY A 9 6.21 -8.58 5.65
C GLY A 9 5.25 -9.25 6.63
N SER A 10 5.74 -9.67 7.80
CA SER A 10 4.91 -10.34 8.82
C SER A 10 3.79 -9.46 9.38
N SER A 11 3.98 -8.14 9.44
CA SER A 11 3.00 -7.17 9.99
C SER A 11 2.72 -5.99 9.07
N SER A 12 3.18 -6.04 7.81
CA SER A 12 2.96 -4.96 6.85
C SER A 12 2.83 -5.47 5.42
N LEU A 13 2.18 -4.67 4.56
CA LEU A 13 2.09 -4.89 3.13
C LEU A 13 2.41 -3.57 2.42
N LYS A 14 3.60 -3.49 1.83
CA LYS A 14 4.04 -2.36 1.00
C LYS A 14 3.67 -2.65 -0.45
N TYR A 15 3.31 -1.60 -1.18
CA TYR A 15 2.95 -1.72 -2.58
C TYR A 15 3.38 -0.50 -3.39
N GLN A 16 3.59 -0.73 -4.69
CA GLN A 16 3.86 0.31 -5.67
C GLN A 16 3.23 -0.08 -7.02
N LEU A 17 2.50 0.85 -7.62
CA LEU A 17 2.01 0.73 -8.99
C LEU A 17 2.97 1.47 -9.92
N ILE A 18 3.55 0.75 -10.88
CA ILE A 18 4.55 1.27 -11.83
C ILE A 18 3.97 1.16 -13.24
N ASP A 19 4.10 2.26 -14.00
CA ASP A 19 3.92 2.22 -15.45
C ASP A 19 5.25 1.82 -16.09
N MET A 20 5.31 0.61 -16.63
CA MET A 20 6.53 0.07 -17.24
C MET A 20 6.82 0.63 -18.63
N ASP A 21 5.88 1.35 -19.26
CA ASP A 21 6.17 2.01 -20.54
C ASP A 21 7.00 3.28 -20.32
N THR A 22 6.88 3.89 -19.13
CA THR A 22 7.61 5.12 -18.76
C THR A 22 8.57 4.93 -17.58
N GLU A 23 8.58 3.74 -16.98
CA GLU A 23 9.28 3.37 -15.74
C GLU A 23 8.94 4.27 -14.53
N LYS A 24 7.81 4.99 -14.60
CA LYS A 24 7.39 5.92 -13.54
C LYS A 24 6.49 5.25 -12.51
N MET A 25 6.72 5.59 -11.25
CA MET A 25 5.78 5.29 -10.17
C MET A 25 4.49 6.09 -10.34
N MET A 26 3.35 5.39 -10.35
CA MET A 26 2.01 6.00 -10.40
C MET A 26 1.45 6.22 -8.99
N ALA A 27 1.65 5.24 -8.10
CA ALA A 27 1.27 5.31 -6.71
C ALA A 27 2.13 4.36 -5.86
N LYS A 28 2.22 4.64 -4.56
CA LYS A 28 2.80 3.73 -3.56
C LYS A 28 2.06 3.82 -2.24
N GLY A 29 2.17 2.77 -1.44
CA GLY A 29 1.65 2.81 -0.10
C GLY A 29 2.08 1.65 0.77
N ILE A 30 1.56 1.66 1.98
CA ILE A 30 1.78 0.63 2.99
C ILE A 30 0.52 0.46 3.83
N CYS A 31 0.11 -0.78 4.02
CA CYS A 31 -0.73 -1.19 5.16
C CYS A 31 0.23 -1.61 6.27
N ASP A 32 0.22 -0.92 7.39
CA ASP A 32 1.19 -1.13 8.48
C ASP A 32 0.48 -1.49 9.78
N ARG A 33 1.23 -2.15 10.67
CA ARG A 33 0.72 -2.71 11.94
C ARG A 33 -0.51 -3.61 11.75
N ILE A 34 -0.51 -4.43 10.70
CA ILE A 34 -1.58 -5.40 10.41
C ILE A 34 -1.77 -6.31 11.63
N GLY A 35 -3.03 -6.51 12.03
CA GLY A 35 -3.41 -7.31 13.19
C GLY A 35 -3.45 -6.55 14.50
N THR A 36 -3.17 -5.23 14.52
CA THR A 36 -3.22 -4.42 15.75
C THR A 36 -4.26 -3.29 15.65
N GLU A 37 -4.65 -2.74 16.80
CA GLU A 37 -5.55 -1.58 16.89
C GLU A 37 -4.96 -0.30 16.30
N GLU A 38 -3.62 -0.23 16.23
CA GLU A 38 -2.89 0.89 15.66
C GLU A 38 -2.66 0.74 14.15
N SER A 39 -3.36 -0.20 13.50
CA SER A 39 -3.29 -0.40 12.05
C SER A 39 -3.65 0.86 11.27
N PHE A 40 -2.91 1.10 10.20
CA PHE A 40 -3.14 2.25 9.33
C PHE A 40 -2.73 1.97 7.89
N ILE A 41 -3.26 2.79 6.99
CA ILE A 41 -2.80 2.87 5.60
C ILE A 41 -2.10 4.19 5.40
N LYS A 42 -0.96 4.16 4.71
CA LYS A 42 -0.34 5.36 4.14
C LYS A 42 -0.29 5.21 2.63
N TYR A 43 -0.89 6.16 1.92
CA TYR A 43 -0.98 6.17 0.46
C TYR A 43 -0.37 7.45 -0.11
N GLN A 44 0.32 7.33 -1.23
CA GLN A 44 0.88 8.45 -1.98
C GLN A 44 0.67 8.22 -3.48
N LYS A 45 -0.02 9.16 -4.14
CA LYS A 45 -0.07 9.24 -5.59
C LYS A 45 1.15 10.01 -6.12
N ALA A 46 1.59 9.70 -7.34
CA ALA A 46 2.66 10.44 -7.99
C ALA A 46 2.39 11.95 -8.00
N GLY A 47 3.39 12.74 -7.59
CA GLY A 47 3.28 14.21 -7.51
C GLY A 47 2.52 14.75 -6.30
N GLU A 48 1.96 13.88 -5.44
CA GLU A 48 1.20 14.28 -4.25
C GLU A 48 1.93 13.88 -2.96
N SER A 49 1.62 14.59 -1.86
CA SER A 49 2.07 14.23 -0.51
C SER A 49 1.35 12.99 0.00
N ALA A 50 2.05 12.17 0.78
CA ALA A 50 1.47 10.97 1.37
C ALA A 50 0.41 11.30 2.43
N LYS A 51 -0.70 10.57 2.43
CA LYS A 51 -1.77 10.66 3.43
C LYS A 51 -1.80 9.41 4.28
N LYS A 52 -1.87 9.58 5.61
CA LYS A 52 -2.01 8.49 6.58
C LYS A 52 -3.44 8.46 7.11
N THR A 53 -4.04 7.29 7.15
CA THR A 53 -5.42 7.09 7.62
C THR A 53 -5.45 5.87 8.53
N PRO A 54 -5.82 6.02 9.82
CA PRO A 54 -6.10 4.89 10.70
C PRO A 54 -7.19 3.99 10.10
N ARG A 55 -6.99 2.68 10.15
CA ARG A 55 -7.96 1.71 9.62
C ARG A 55 -7.70 0.35 10.23
N ALA A 56 -8.75 -0.34 10.65
CA ALA A 56 -8.64 -1.72 11.10
C ALA A 56 -8.20 -2.63 9.95
N ILE A 57 -7.06 -3.32 10.11
CA ILE A 57 -6.53 -4.26 9.13
C ILE A 57 -6.22 -5.57 9.87
N PRO A 58 -7.18 -6.49 10.02
CA PRO A 58 -7.01 -7.67 10.89
C PRO A 58 -6.06 -8.74 10.31
N ASN A 59 -5.85 -8.75 8.99
CA ASN A 59 -4.95 -9.70 8.32
C ASN A 59 -4.54 -9.21 6.93
N HIS A 60 -3.60 -9.91 6.29
CA HIS A 60 -3.09 -9.56 4.96
C HIS A 60 -4.12 -9.65 3.84
N VAL A 61 -5.15 -10.50 3.98
CA VAL A 61 -6.25 -10.55 2.99
C VAL A 61 -7.01 -9.23 3.00
N GLN A 62 -7.33 -8.70 4.19
CA GLN A 62 -7.96 -7.38 4.30
C GLN A 62 -7.01 -6.27 3.86
N ALA A 63 -5.71 -6.37 4.17
CA ALA A 63 -4.72 -5.41 3.68
C ALA A 63 -4.71 -5.35 2.15
N PHE A 64 -4.69 -6.50 1.47
CA PHE A 64 -4.64 -6.57 0.01
C PHE A 64 -5.91 -6.02 -0.65
N ARG A 65 -7.10 -6.26 -0.06
CA ARG A 65 -8.38 -5.67 -0.51
C ARG A 65 -8.44 -4.14 -0.42
N LEU A 66 -7.55 -3.53 0.36
CA LEU A 66 -7.46 -2.06 0.45
C LEU A 66 -6.52 -1.48 -0.61
N VAL A 67 -5.75 -2.34 -1.29
CA VAL A 67 -4.79 -1.97 -2.34
C VAL A 67 -5.40 -2.15 -3.74
N THR A 68 -6.21 -3.21 -3.94
CA THR A 68 -6.87 -3.56 -5.22
C THR A 68 -8.33 -3.17 -5.22
#